data_AF-A0A833T267-F1
#
_entry.id   AF-A0A833T267-F1
#
_cell.length_a   1.000
_cell.length_b   1.000
_cell.length_c   1.000
_cell.angle_alpha   90.00
_cell.angle_beta   90.00
_cell.angle_gamma   90.00
#
_symmetry.space_group_name_H-M   'P 1'
#
loop_
_entity.id
_entity.type
_entity.pdbx_description
1 polymer ?
#
loop_
_entity_poly.entity_id
_entity_poly.type
_entity_poly.pdbx_seq_one_letter_code
_entity_poly.pdbx_strand_id
1 'polypeptide(L)'
;MSSNDDVYHHPVLAFSHGPGPLWLLKHGVENRTSKPARNVSSIFKKLYPGEQHKPKRILLVSAHWETYRIGFEISNSPAPGMLFDYEGFSPDAYKVVYSAKGDPDFANEVATLLSRRKVKLTQVLRAFDHAAFVPLTLLRRQADIPVVTLSINWKLNARAHFELGRALAPLRDQDTLIICSGQATHGLRGEGDNVPQSGLDFQAWLDSVLTKSEEGQEDFTYAQRQEKLLAWESAPGALEAHPRAGHFSSLQEPAWRKRFRRQRSYMAAGGLITTYRTRPTRTARRLQHNNIPIPKLCTLKFSKLEKEWVLRCSCFGNSPSP
;
A
#
# COMPACT_ATOMS: atom_id res chain seq x y z
N MET A 1 22.15 -4.19 -36.25
CA MET A 1 21.03 -3.80 -35.38
C MET A 1 20.96 -4.84 -34.27
N SER A 2 20.97 -4.45 -33.00
CA SER A 2 20.67 -5.41 -31.93
C SER A 2 19.20 -5.79 -32.01
N SER A 3 18.86 -7.03 -31.70
CA SER A 3 17.49 -7.40 -31.37
C SER A 3 17.00 -6.59 -30.17
N ASN A 4 15.68 -6.38 -30.05
CA ASN A 4 15.12 -6.03 -28.75
C ASN A 4 15.35 -7.22 -27.82
N ASP A 5 16.24 -7.06 -26.85
CA ASP A 5 16.35 -8.00 -25.73
C ASP A 5 15.03 -8.06 -24.96
N ASP A 6 14.75 -9.20 -24.33
CA ASP A 6 13.42 -9.53 -23.81
C ASP A 6 13.07 -8.73 -22.54
N VAL A 7 12.56 -7.50 -22.74
CA VAL A 7 12.27 -6.53 -21.66
C VAL A 7 11.22 -7.10 -20.71
N TYR A 8 11.67 -7.43 -19.49
CA TYR A 8 10.78 -7.95 -18.46
C TYR A 8 9.86 -6.86 -17.90
N HIS A 9 8.61 -6.87 -18.34
CA HIS A 9 7.56 -5.99 -17.85
C HIS A 9 7.20 -6.30 -16.39
N HIS A 10 7.68 -5.46 -15.47
CA HIS A 10 7.46 -5.66 -14.03
C HIS A 10 5.99 -5.55 -13.60
N PRO A 11 5.61 -6.23 -12.50
CA PRO A 11 4.29 -6.08 -11.88
C PRO A 11 4.15 -4.76 -11.10
N VAL A 12 2.90 -4.43 -10.75
CA VAL A 12 2.59 -3.43 -9.71
C VAL A 12 2.01 -4.16 -8.51
N LEU A 13 2.52 -3.90 -7.30
CA LEU A 13 2.04 -4.55 -6.08
C LEU A 13 1.22 -3.58 -5.25
N ALA A 14 -0.01 -3.96 -4.90
CA ALA A 14 -0.84 -3.23 -3.95
C ALA A 14 -1.10 -4.11 -2.72
N PHE A 15 -0.73 -3.65 -1.52
CA PHE A 15 -0.93 -4.43 -0.30
C PHE A 15 -1.13 -3.57 0.95
N SER A 16 -1.72 -4.21 1.96
CA SER A 16 -1.81 -3.67 3.33
C SER A 16 -0.39 -3.46 3.90
N HIS A 17 -0.09 -2.31 4.52
CA HIS A 17 1.12 -2.14 5.34
C HIS A 17 1.02 -2.80 6.73
N GLY A 18 -0.19 -3.21 7.12
CA GLY A 18 -0.46 -3.80 8.43
C GLY A 18 -0.66 -2.77 9.54
N PRO A 19 -1.13 -3.20 10.73
CA PRO A 19 -1.41 -2.31 11.86
C PRO A 19 -0.12 -1.85 12.56
N GLY A 20 0.51 -0.79 12.03
CA GLY A 20 1.74 -0.22 12.60
C GLY A 20 2.92 -1.21 12.56
N PRO A 21 3.74 -1.31 13.61
CA PRO A 21 4.91 -2.18 13.64
C PRO A 21 4.60 -3.67 13.87
N LEU A 22 3.34 -4.05 14.07
CA LEU A 22 2.99 -5.35 14.65
C LEU A 22 3.57 -6.53 13.85
N TRP A 23 3.51 -6.50 12.51
CA TRP A 23 4.08 -7.53 11.64
C TRP A 23 5.62 -7.66 11.70
N LEU A 24 6.33 -6.80 12.44
CA LEU A 24 7.77 -6.95 12.70
C LEU A 24 8.05 -7.53 14.09
N LEU A 25 7.08 -7.48 15.01
CA LEU A 25 7.26 -7.92 16.40
C LEU A 25 7.32 -9.46 16.50
N LYS A 26 7.78 -9.96 17.66
CA LYS A 26 7.83 -11.40 17.98
C LYS A 26 6.52 -11.94 18.60
N HIS A 27 5.67 -11.05 19.13
CA HIS A 27 4.52 -11.40 19.98
C HIS A 27 3.30 -10.54 19.61
N GLY A 28 2.11 -10.97 20.05
CA GLY A 28 0.81 -10.44 19.60
C GLY A 28 0.20 -11.29 18.48
N VAL A 29 -1.08 -11.06 18.15
CA VAL A 29 -1.79 -11.85 17.12
C VAL A 29 -1.25 -11.53 15.71
N GLU A 30 -1.20 -10.25 15.35
CA GLU A 30 -0.60 -9.77 14.11
C GLU A 30 0.94 -9.62 14.21
N ASN A 31 1.64 -10.63 14.72
CA ASN A 31 3.11 -10.63 14.77
C ASN A 31 3.73 -11.05 13.42
N ARG A 32 5.07 -11.05 13.30
CA ARG A 32 5.82 -11.48 12.09
C ARG A 32 5.47 -12.85 11.51
N THR A 33 4.84 -13.73 12.29
CA THR A 33 4.40 -15.06 11.87
C THR A 33 2.92 -15.11 11.47
N SER A 34 2.18 -13.99 11.54
CA SER A 34 0.76 -13.94 11.16
C SER A 34 0.57 -14.28 9.67
N LYS A 35 -0.63 -14.74 9.29
CA LYS A 35 -0.91 -15.14 7.91
C LYS A 35 -0.71 -13.98 6.91
N PRO A 36 -1.15 -12.73 7.20
CA PRO A 36 -0.80 -11.57 6.39
C PRO A 36 0.72 -11.32 6.27
N ALA A 37 1.47 -11.31 7.39
CA ALA A 37 2.91 -11.05 7.37
C ALA A 37 3.69 -12.09 6.52
N ARG A 38 3.35 -13.37 6.68
CA ARG A 38 3.92 -14.48 5.88
C ARG A 38 3.51 -14.43 4.40
N ASN A 39 2.30 -13.94 4.11
CA ASN A 39 1.88 -13.73 2.72
C ASN A 39 2.77 -12.67 2.06
N VAL A 40 2.98 -11.51 2.71
CA VAL A 40 3.86 -10.44 2.22
C VAL A 40 5.30 -10.94 2.02
N SER A 41 5.88 -11.63 3.00
CA SER A 41 7.25 -12.17 2.87
C SER A 41 7.40 -13.26 1.80
N SER A 42 6.30 -13.83 1.29
CA SER A 42 6.33 -14.83 0.21
C SER A 42 6.27 -14.22 -1.19
N ILE A 43 5.93 -12.94 -1.33
CA ILE A 43 5.67 -12.29 -2.64
C ILE A 43 6.93 -12.31 -3.51
N PHE A 44 8.03 -11.75 -3.01
CA PHE A 44 9.22 -11.48 -3.83
C PHE A 44 9.79 -12.76 -4.47
N LYS A 45 9.88 -13.86 -3.69
CA LYS A 45 10.34 -15.16 -4.18
C LYS A 45 9.42 -15.79 -5.24
N LYS A 46 8.13 -15.43 -5.27
CA LYS A 46 7.16 -15.93 -6.26
C LYS A 46 7.17 -15.13 -7.56
N LEU A 47 7.45 -13.84 -7.49
CA LEU A 47 7.59 -12.97 -8.67
C LEU A 47 8.96 -13.13 -9.35
N TYR A 48 10.01 -13.29 -8.54
CA TYR A 48 11.40 -13.37 -8.98
C TYR A 48 12.04 -14.70 -8.52
N PRO A 49 11.59 -15.86 -9.04
CA PRO A 49 12.18 -17.15 -8.73
C PRO A 49 13.66 -17.15 -9.12
N GLY A 50 14.54 -17.60 -8.22
CA GLY A 50 16.00 -17.55 -8.43
C GLY A 50 16.59 -16.14 -8.54
N GLU A 51 15.84 -15.09 -8.19
CA GLU A 51 16.16 -13.68 -8.51
C GLU A 51 16.23 -13.36 -10.02
N GLN A 52 15.69 -14.23 -10.88
CA GLN A 52 15.53 -13.95 -12.29
C GLN A 52 14.67 -12.68 -12.48
N HIS A 53 15.14 -11.77 -13.33
CA HIS A 53 14.56 -10.46 -13.57
C HIS A 53 14.29 -9.66 -12.28
N LYS A 54 15.18 -9.75 -11.27
CA LYS A 54 15.12 -8.89 -10.08
C LYS A 54 15.14 -7.40 -10.49
N PRO A 55 14.19 -6.57 -10.02
CA PRO A 55 14.18 -5.14 -10.31
C PRO A 55 15.44 -4.46 -9.78
N LYS A 56 15.99 -3.52 -10.55
CA LYS A 56 17.14 -2.70 -10.16
C LYS A 56 16.76 -1.64 -9.13
N ARG A 57 15.47 -1.31 -9.01
CA ARG A 57 14.94 -0.21 -8.17
C ARG A 57 13.46 -0.44 -7.80
N ILE A 58 13.04 0.15 -6.69
CA ILE A 58 11.65 0.15 -6.21
C ILE A 58 11.12 1.59 -6.14
N LEU A 59 9.93 1.82 -6.67
CA LEU A 59 9.15 3.04 -6.45
C LEU A 59 7.97 2.72 -5.53
N LEU A 60 8.00 3.21 -4.29
CA LEU A 60 6.96 2.94 -3.29
C LEU A 60 6.08 4.18 -3.04
N VAL A 61 4.82 4.11 -3.47
CA VAL A 61 3.77 5.08 -3.12
C VAL A 61 3.28 4.78 -1.71
N SER A 62 3.51 5.68 -0.76
CA SER A 62 3.14 5.48 0.65
C SER A 62 1.83 6.21 1.00
N ALA A 63 0.91 5.46 1.60
CA ALA A 63 -0.28 6.00 2.24
C ALA A 63 0.01 6.98 3.40
N HIS A 64 1.19 6.91 4.03
CA HIS A 64 1.54 7.78 5.15
C HIS A 64 2.36 9.01 4.74
N TRP A 65 2.53 9.20 3.43
CA TRP A 65 3.03 10.44 2.87
C TRP A 65 1.94 11.16 2.08
N GLU A 66 1.16 11.97 2.80
CA GLU A 66 0.17 12.88 2.24
C GLU A 66 0.80 14.27 2.09
N THR A 67 0.86 14.79 0.86
CA THR A 67 1.28 16.19 0.64
C THR A 67 0.11 17.14 0.49
N TYR A 68 0.32 18.38 0.95
CA TYR A 68 -0.59 19.52 0.78
C TYR A 68 -0.09 20.52 -0.26
N ARG A 69 1.06 20.27 -0.90
CA ARG A 69 1.61 21.10 -1.97
C ARG A 69 0.79 20.96 -3.27
N ILE A 70 1.22 21.69 -4.29
CA ILE A 70 0.64 21.58 -5.65
C ILE A 70 1.36 20.44 -6.37
N GLY A 71 0.66 19.34 -6.64
CA GLY A 71 1.28 18.12 -7.17
C GLY A 71 1.88 17.25 -6.06
N PHE A 72 2.57 16.19 -6.44
CA PHE A 72 3.09 15.17 -5.54
C PHE A 72 4.47 15.54 -4.97
N GLU A 73 4.95 14.82 -3.96
CA GLU A 73 6.34 14.87 -3.50
C GLU A 73 7.03 13.51 -3.68
N ILE A 74 8.34 13.51 -3.97
CA ILE A 74 9.17 12.29 -4.11
C ILE A 74 10.44 12.41 -3.28
N SER A 75 10.92 11.30 -2.71
CA SER A 75 12.16 11.31 -1.92
C SER A 75 13.38 11.23 -2.82
N ASN A 76 14.27 12.22 -2.74
CA ASN A 76 15.60 12.17 -3.37
C ASN A 76 16.73 11.95 -2.33
N SER A 77 16.39 11.42 -1.13
CA SER A 77 17.38 11.12 -0.10
C SER A 77 18.20 9.88 -0.46
N PRO A 78 19.55 9.95 -0.57
CA PRO A 78 20.39 8.80 -0.92
C PRO A 78 20.48 7.76 0.21
N ALA A 79 20.25 8.18 1.45
CA ALA A 79 20.23 7.31 2.64
C ALA A 79 19.03 7.66 3.53
N PRO A 80 17.82 7.17 3.21
CA PRO A 80 16.62 7.45 3.99
C PRO A 80 16.70 6.90 5.41
N GLY A 81 16.53 7.78 6.41
CA GLY A 81 16.30 7.37 7.79
C GLY A 81 14.92 6.73 7.98
N MET A 82 14.59 6.33 9.21
CA MET A 82 13.26 5.85 9.58
C MET A 82 12.41 6.99 10.17
N LEU A 83 11.12 7.03 9.82
CA LEU A 83 10.11 7.87 10.47
C LEU A 83 9.12 6.96 11.19
N PHE A 84 9.15 6.96 12.53
CA PHE A 84 8.20 6.20 13.34
C PHE A 84 6.91 7.00 13.56
N ASP A 85 6.03 6.92 12.57
CA ASP A 85 4.73 7.60 12.47
C ASP A 85 3.61 6.92 13.29
N TYR A 86 3.97 6.12 14.30
CA TYR A 86 3.06 5.43 15.21
C TYR A 86 3.52 5.55 16.67
N GLU A 87 2.56 5.56 17.61
CA GLU A 87 2.79 5.71 19.05
C GLU A 87 2.19 4.53 19.86
N GLY A 88 2.69 4.33 21.09
CA GLY A 88 2.10 3.39 22.06
C GLY A 88 2.65 1.95 22.05
N PHE A 89 3.70 1.66 21.28
CA PHE A 89 4.32 0.32 21.22
C PHE A 89 5.53 0.21 22.16
N SER A 90 6.08 -1.00 22.31
CA SER A 90 7.30 -1.22 23.10
C SER A 90 8.54 -0.57 22.45
N PRO A 91 9.60 -0.25 23.21
CA PRO A 91 10.80 0.40 22.66
C PRO A 91 11.47 -0.35 21.50
N ASP A 92 11.28 -1.66 21.38
CA ASP A 92 11.85 -2.46 20.29
C ASP A 92 11.19 -2.21 18.93
N ALA A 93 9.95 -1.71 18.89
CA ALA A 93 9.33 -1.27 17.63
C ALA A 93 10.12 -0.12 16.99
N TYR A 94 10.63 0.79 17.82
CA TYR A 94 11.39 1.99 17.44
C TYR A 94 12.87 1.73 17.16
N LYS A 95 13.29 0.45 17.15
CA LYS A 95 14.67 0.01 16.79
C LYS A 95 14.75 -0.65 15.41
N VAL A 96 13.62 -0.74 14.69
CA VAL A 96 13.59 -1.26 13.32
C VAL A 96 14.34 -0.30 12.40
N VAL A 97 15.26 -0.84 11.58
CA VAL A 97 15.93 -0.09 10.51
C VAL A 97 15.84 -0.93 9.23
N TYR A 98 15.34 -0.34 8.15
CA TYR A 98 15.36 -0.93 6.81
C TYR A 98 16.38 -0.17 5.95
N SER A 99 17.63 -0.67 5.93
CA SER A 99 18.81 0.05 5.43
C SER A 99 18.96 0.05 3.91
N ALA A 100 17.86 0.17 3.15
CA ALA A 100 17.93 0.32 1.70
C ALA A 100 18.41 1.72 1.35
N LYS A 101 19.27 1.82 0.34
CA LYS A 101 19.65 3.11 -0.25
C LYS A 101 18.44 3.74 -0.94
N GLY A 102 18.40 5.06 -1.00
CA GLY A 102 17.58 5.77 -1.98
C GLY A 102 18.32 5.92 -3.31
N ASP A 103 17.61 6.39 -4.33
CA ASP A 103 18.14 6.58 -5.68
C ASP A 103 17.77 8.01 -6.15
N PRO A 104 18.63 9.02 -5.89
CA PRO A 104 18.34 10.42 -6.22
C PRO A 104 18.24 10.66 -7.73
N ASP A 105 19.00 9.91 -8.53
CA ASP A 105 19.01 9.99 -9.98
C ASP A 105 17.70 9.44 -10.56
N PHE A 106 17.24 8.28 -10.07
CA PHE A 106 15.90 7.78 -10.39
C PHE A 106 14.79 8.72 -9.92
N ALA A 107 14.91 9.37 -8.76
CA ALA A 107 13.95 10.37 -8.33
C ALA A 107 13.88 11.57 -9.31
N ASN A 108 14.98 11.90 -9.99
CA ASN A 108 15.04 12.90 -11.06
C ASN A 108 14.53 12.37 -12.41
N GLU A 109 14.77 11.09 -12.75
CA GLU A 109 14.12 10.41 -13.90
C GLU A 109 12.59 10.47 -13.77
N VAL A 110 12.05 10.13 -12.60
CA VAL A 110 10.60 10.19 -12.30
C VAL A 110 10.08 11.62 -12.36
N ALA A 111 10.80 12.60 -11.80
CA ALA A 111 10.43 14.02 -11.92
C ALA A 111 10.34 14.47 -13.38
N THR A 112 11.29 14.07 -14.21
CA THR A 112 11.32 14.37 -15.65
C THR A 112 10.17 13.70 -16.39
N LEU A 113 9.87 12.43 -16.09
CA LEU A 113 8.76 11.66 -16.67
C LEU A 113 7.39 12.28 -16.34
N LEU A 114 7.17 12.65 -15.08
CA LEU A 114 5.92 13.27 -14.63
C LEU A 114 5.74 14.69 -15.19
N SER A 115 6.81 15.48 -15.23
CA SER A 115 6.82 16.83 -15.81
C SER A 115 6.41 16.83 -17.29
N ARG A 116 6.98 15.92 -18.10
CA ARG A 116 6.58 15.71 -19.51
C ARG A 116 5.09 15.39 -19.70
N ARG A 117 4.46 14.80 -18.69
CA ARG A 117 3.03 14.45 -18.65
C ARG A 117 2.16 15.48 -17.90
N LYS A 118 2.72 16.67 -17.61
CA LYS A 118 2.08 17.78 -16.88
C LYS A 118 1.68 17.45 -15.44
N VAL A 119 2.16 16.33 -14.89
CA VAL A 119 1.99 15.95 -13.49
C VAL A 119 3.06 16.67 -12.66
N LYS A 120 2.64 17.61 -11.81
CA LYS A 120 3.55 18.37 -10.95
C LYS A 120 4.13 17.47 -9.85
N LEU A 121 5.44 17.56 -9.65
CA LEU A 121 6.21 16.83 -8.64
C LEU A 121 7.23 17.76 -7.98
N THR A 122 7.48 17.58 -6.67
CA THR A 122 8.57 18.23 -5.93
C THR A 122 9.50 17.17 -5.34
N GLN A 123 10.82 17.29 -5.54
CA GLN A 123 11.79 16.45 -4.86
C GLN A 123 12.09 16.99 -3.45
N VAL A 124 12.13 16.12 -2.44
CA VAL A 124 12.49 16.47 -1.05
C VAL A 124 13.27 15.34 -0.38
N LEU A 125 13.97 15.63 0.73
CA LEU A 125 14.57 14.60 1.57
C LEU A 125 13.51 14.01 2.51
N ARG A 126 13.15 12.73 2.34
CA ARG A 126 12.15 12.05 3.19
C ARG A 126 12.61 10.65 3.61
N ALA A 127 12.60 10.42 4.93
CA ALA A 127 12.74 9.13 5.59
C ALA A 127 11.64 8.13 5.19
N PHE A 128 11.84 6.83 5.40
CA PHE A 128 10.78 5.82 5.24
C PHE A 128 9.83 5.83 6.44
N ASP A 129 8.53 6.03 6.20
CA ASP A 129 7.45 5.78 7.19
C ASP A 129 7.11 4.28 7.27
N HIS A 130 6.24 3.88 8.20
CA HIS A 130 5.97 2.46 8.40
C HIS A 130 5.32 1.76 7.19
N ALA A 131 4.55 2.48 6.36
CA ALA A 131 4.03 1.92 5.12
C ALA A 131 5.09 1.73 4.02
N ALA A 132 6.25 2.38 4.14
CA ALA A 132 7.45 1.93 3.46
C ALA A 132 8.12 0.76 4.22
N PHE A 133 8.66 0.99 5.42
CA PHE A 133 9.64 0.05 5.99
C PHE A 133 9.05 -1.27 6.52
N VAL A 134 7.80 -1.32 6.99
CA VAL A 134 7.19 -2.56 7.51
C VAL A 134 7.02 -3.61 6.40
N PRO A 135 6.29 -3.33 5.30
CA PRO A 135 6.16 -4.31 4.23
C PRO A 135 7.49 -4.58 3.51
N LEU A 136 8.37 -3.57 3.34
CA LEU A 136 9.69 -3.79 2.73
C LEU A 136 10.58 -4.75 3.54
N THR A 137 10.58 -4.64 4.88
CA THR A 137 11.31 -5.55 5.77
C THR A 137 10.84 -7.01 5.65
N LEU A 138 9.55 -7.21 5.33
CA LEU A 138 8.99 -8.54 5.06
C LEU A 138 9.31 -9.00 3.62
N LEU A 139 9.09 -8.14 2.64
CA LEU A 139 9.18 -8.41 1.20
C LEU A 139 10.62 -8.71 0.75
N ARG A 140 11.59 -7.90 1.19
CA ARG A 140 13.00 -7.97 0.78
C ARG A 140 13.92 -7.57 1.93
N ARG A 141 13.93 -8.37 3.01
CA ARG A 141 14.73 -8.17 4.24
C ARG A 141 16.22 -7.84 3.99
N GLN A 142 16.78 -8.25 2.85
CA GLN A 142 18.15 -7.96 2.41
C GLN A 142 18.44 -6.46 2.22
N ALA A 143 17.43 -5.64 1.90
CA ALA A 143 17.57 -4.22 1.60
C ALA A 143 18.59 -3.88 0.48
N ASP A 144 18.84 -4.83 -0.43
CA ASP A 144 19.83 -4.76 -1.52
C ASP A 144 19.32 -4.04 -2.78
N ILE A 145 18.04 -3.65 -2.81
CA ILE A 145 17.41 -2.94 -3.93
C ILE A 145 17.11 -1.50 -3.47
N PRO A 146 17.59 -0.46 -4.19
CA PRO A 146 17.27 0.93 -3.89
C PRO A 146 15.77 1.23 -3.89
N VAL A 147 15.33 2.08 -2.96
CA VAL A 147 13.92 2.44 -2.76
C VAL A 147 13.75 3.96 -2.80
N VAL A 148 12.94 4.43 -3.74
CA VAL A 148 12.43 5.81 -3.78
C VAL A 148 10.97 5.81 -3.34
N THR A 149 10.64 6.66 -2.36
CA THR A 149 9.25 6.84 -1.91
C THR A 149 8.56 8.02 -2.60
N LEU A 150 7.25 7.87 -2.84
CA LEU A 150 6.39 8.86 -3.48
C LEU A 150 5.17 9.15 -2.61
N SER A 151 4.74 10.41 -2.58
CA SER A 151 3.56 10.87 -1.85
C SER A 151 2.26 10.63 -2.63
N ILE A 152 1.16 10.52 -1.90
CA ILE A 152 -0.19 10.87 -2.35
C ILE A 152 -0.45 12.38 -2.08
N ASN A 153 -1.53 12.96 -2.59
CA ASN A 153 -1.84 14.39 -2.40
C ASN A 153 -3.26 14.62 -1.86
N TRP A 154 -3.35 15.33 -0.73
CA TRP A 154 -4.58 15.57 0.01
C TRP A 154 -5.66 16.35 -0.77
N LYS A 155 -5.24 17.19 -1.73
CA LYS A 155 -6.06 18.11 -2.52
C LYS A 155 -6.42 17.57 -3.91
N LEU A 156 -5.95 16.38 -4.27
CA LEU A 156 -6.19 15.77 -5.59
C LEU A 156 -7.21 14.63 -5.50
N ASN A 157 -8.01 14.44 -6.55
CA ASN A 157 -9.07 13.43 -6.62
C ASN A 157 -8.57 12.10 -7.23
N ALA A 158 -9.47 11.11 -7.36
CA ALA A 158 -9.16 9.81 -7.95
C ALA A 158 -8.61 9.93 -9.39
N ARG A 159 -9.21 10.80 -10.23
CA ARG A 159 -8.75 11.08 -11.61
C ARG A 159 -7.29 11.52 -11.66
N ALA A 160 -6.87 12.42 -10.77
CA ALA A 160 -5.49 12.91 -10.73
C ALA A 160 -4.48 11.83 -10.26
N HIS A 161 -4.85 10.95 -9.33
CA HIS A 161 -3.98 9.85 -8.89
C HIS A 161 -3.96 8.69 -9.90
N PHE A 162 -5.04 8.47 -10.63
CA PHE A 162 -5.10 7.54 -11.76
C PHE A 162 -4.19 7.99 -12.91
N GLU A 163 -4.19 9.28 -13.27
CA GLU A 163 -3.26 9.82 -14.28
C GLU A 163 -1.80 9.82 -13.80
N LEU A 164 -1.53 9.96 -12.50
CA LEU A 164 -0.20 9.65 -11.93
C LEU A 164 0.17 8.18 -12.19
N GLY A 165 -0.74 7.23 -11.96
CA GLY A 165 -0.54 5.81 -12.28
C GLY A 165 -0.19 5.58 -13.75
N ARG A 166 -0.98 6.16 -14.68
CA ARG A 166 -0.71 6.11 -16.13
C ARG A 166 0.60 6.81 -16.54
N ALA A 167 1.05 7.78 -15.76
CA ALA A 167 2.32 8.48 -15.98
C ALA A 167 3.54 7.66 -15.54
N LEU A 168 3.42 6.88 -14.46
CA LEU A 168 4.47 6.02 -13.93
C LEU A 168 4.57 4.64 -14.62
N ALA A 169 3.49 4.18 -15.28
CA ALA A 169 3.44 2.84 -15.89
C ALA A 169 4.67 2.43 -16.74
N PRO A 170 5.29 3.29 -17.59
CA PRO A 170 6.45 2.90 -18.40
C PRO A 170 7.72 2.54 -17.61
N LEU A 171 7.80 2.88 -16.32
CA LEU A 171 8.94 2.50 -15.47
C LEU A 171 9.03 0.98 -15.27
N ARG A 172 7.93 0.27 -15.45
CA ARG A 172 7.85 -1.19 -15.33
C ARG A 172 8.66 -1.92 -16.41
N ASP A 173 8.88 -1.27 -17.54
CA ASP A 173 9.76 -1.71 -18.63
C ASP A 173 11.21 -1.21 -18.44
N GLN A 174 11.51 -0.60 -17.29
CA GLN A 174 12.78 0.06 -16.94
C GLN A 174 13.26 -0.41 -15.56
N ASP A 175 13.28 -1.73 -15.38
CA ASP A 175 13.75 -2.45 -14.17
C ASP A 175 13.13 -1.99 -12.84
N THR A 176 11.96 -1.32 -12.87
CA THR A 176 11.32 -0.75 -11.68
C THR A 176 10.13 -1.57 -11.21
N LEU A 177 10.20 -2.03 -9.96
CA LEU A 177 9.04 -2.56 -9.25
C LEU A 177 8.25 -1.41 -8.59
N ILE A 178 7.00 -1.21 -9.01
CA ILE A 178 6.11 -0.22 -8.39
C ILE A 178 5.34 -0.88 -7.25
N ILE A 179 5.36 -0.26 -6.08
CA ILE A 179 4.67 -0.71 -4.87
C ILE A 179 3.71 0.38 -4.39
N CYS A 180 2.48 -0.01 -4.07
CA CYS A 180 1.38 0.83 -3.63
C CYS A 180 0.97 0.34 -2.24
N SER A 181 1.49 0.98 -1.18
CA SER A 181 1.27 0.49 0.19
C SER A 181 0.30 1.38 0.97
N GLY A 182 -0.83 0.79 1.35
CA GLY A 182 -1.94 1.43 2.04
C GLY A 182 -2.74 0.39 2.82
N GLN A 183 -4.06 0.52 2.89
CA GLN A 183 -4.99 -0.58 3.20
C GLN A 183 -6.17 -0.55 2.21
N ALA A 184 -6.93 -1.64 2.09
CA ALA A 184 -8.13 -1.71 1.23
C ALA A 184 -9.42 -1.18 1.90
N THR A 185 -9.46 -1.13 3.24
CA THR A 185 -10.58 -0.63 4.06
C THR A 185 -10.01 0.09 5.27
N HIS A 186 -10.58 1.21 5.72
CA HIS A 186 -10.06 1.96 6.87
C HIS A 186 -11.14 2.63 7.74
N GLY A 187 -11.08 2.38 9.05
CA GLY A 187 -11.96 2.99 10.05
C GLY A 187 -13.18 2.15 10.42
N LEU A 188 -13.42 1.05 9.70
CA LEU A 188 -14.34 -0.01 10.10
C LEU A 188 -13.92 -0.57 11.46
N ARG A 189 -14.80 -0.40 12.46
CA ARG A 189 -14.69 -1.04 13.76
C ARG A 189 -15.73 -2.16 13.83
N GLY A 190 -15.24 -3.38 13.97
CA GLY A 190 -16.06 -4.51 14.38
C GLY A 190 -16.52 -4.40 15.82
N GLU A 191 -17.59 -5.10 16.16
CA GLU A 191 -17.86 -5.53 17.52
C GLU A 191 -17.19 -6.89 17.74
N GLY A 192 -16.20 -6.93 18.63
CA GLY A 192 -15.31 -8.09 18.76
C GLY A 192 -14.52 -8.35 17.48
N ASP A 193 -14.49 -9.61 17.05
CA ASP A 193 -13.78 -10.06 15.85
C ASP A 193 -14.57 -9.87 14.53
N ASN A 194 -15.81 -9.37 14.59
CA ASN A 194 -16.70 -9.29 13.43
C ASN A 194 -16.28 -8.20 12.43
N VAL A 195 -16.06 -8.58 11.17
CA VAL A 195 -15.82 -7.63 10.08
C VAL A 195 -17.15 -6.98 9.67
N PRO A 196 -17.28 -5.64 9.63
CA PRO A 196 -18.49 -5.00 9.12
C PRO A 196 -18.72 -5.38 7.65
N GLN A 197 -19.96 -5.75 7.31
CA GLN A 197 -20.32 -6.28 5.99
C GLN A 197 -19.89 -5.35 4.84
N SER A 198 -20.02 -4.03 5.00
CA SER A 198 -19.56 -3.04 4.02
C SER A 198 -18.05 -3.13 3.68
N GLY A 199 -17.21 -3.60 4.59
CA GLY A 199 -15.80 -3.89 4.31
C GLY A 199 -15.59 -5.15 3.48
N LEU A 200 -16.48 -6.14 3.61
CA LEU A 200 -16.50 -7.34 2.77
C LEU A 200 -17.06 -7.00 1.38
N ASP A 201 -18.14 -6.21 1.32
CA ASP A 201 -18.77 -5.76 0.07
C ASP A 201 -17.80 -4.92 -0.77
N PHE A 202 -17.10 -3.97 -0.14
CA PHE A 202 -16.12 -3.13 -0.82
C PHE A 202 -14.87 -3.92 -1.25
N GLN A 203 -14.42 -4.89 -0.44
CA GLN A 203 -13.34 -5.80 -0.85
C GLN A 203 -13.77 -6.72 -2.01
N ALA A 204 -15.01 -7.20 -2.02
CA ALA A 204 -15.55 -8.02 -3.12
C ALA A 204 -15.69 -7.20 -4.41
N TRP A 205 -16.13 -5.94 -4.30
CA TRP A 205 -16.12 -4.99 -5.42
C TRP A 205 -14.69 -4.76 -5.94
N LEU A 206 -13.73 -4.46 -5.06
CA LEU A 206 -12.32 -4.32 -5.44
C LEU A 206 -11.78 -5.57 -6.13
N ASP A 207 -12.02 -6.77 -5.59
CA ASP A 207 -11.60 -8.03 -6.20
C ASP A 207 -12.22 -8.13 -7.63
N SER A 208 -13.53 -7.90 -7.82
CA SER A 208 -14.16 -7.93 -9.16
C SER A 208 -13.59 -6.90 -10.16
N VAL A 209 -13.21 -5.70 -9.70
CA VAL A 209 -12.72 -4.62 -10.58
C VAL A 209 -11.22 -4.76 -10.85
N LEU A 210 -10.46 -5.45 -9.99
CA LEU A 210 -9.00 -5.56 -10.05
C LEU A 210 -8.46 -6.97 -10.32
N THR A 211 -9.29 -8.01 -10.41
CA THR A 211 -8.87 -9.37 -10.77
C THR A 211 -9.60 -9.91 -12.00
N LYS A 212 -9.38 -11.20 -12.29
CA LYS A 212 -10.19 -12.03 -13.18
C LYS A 212 -11.15 -12.89 -12.37
N SER A 213 -12.17 -13.45 -13.01
CA SER A 213 -13.00 -14.50 -12.42
C SER A 213 -12.17 -15.77 -12.14
N GLU A 214 -12.71 -16.72 -11.37
CA GLU A 214 -12.01 -17.99 -11.11
C GLU A 214 -11.79 -18.83 -12.39
N GLU A 215 -12.66 -18.65 -13.38
CA GLU A 215 -12.59 -19.22 -14.72
C GLU A 215 -11.61 -18.48 -15.65
N GLY A 216 -10.94 -17.43 -15.16
CA GLY A 216 -9.97 -16.65 -15.94
C GLY A 216 -10.56 -15.68 -16.96
N GLN A 217 -11.88 -15.44 -16.89
CA GLN A 217 -12.55 -14.44 -17.73
C GLN A 217 -12.29 -13.02 -17.22
N GLU A 218 -12.46 -12.02 -18.09
CA GLU A 218 -12.33 -10.61 -17.74
C GLU A 218 -13.71 -9.94 -17.71
N ASP A 219 -14.27 -9.83 -16.51
CA ASP A 219 -15.61 -9.28 -16.26
C ASP A 219 -15.76 -7.82 -16.75
N PHE A 220 -14.63 -7.09 -16.82
CA PHE A 220 -14.55 -5.70 -17.26
C PHE A 220 -13.31 -5.44 -18.14
N THR A 221 -13.50 -4.69 -19.22
CA THR A 221 -12.42 -4.11 -20.05
C THR A 221 -11.65 -3.03 -19.28
N TYR A 222 -10.45 -2.67 -19.75
CA TYR A 222 -9.66 -1.55 -19.18
C TYR A 222 -10.47 -0.26 -19.02
N ALA A 223 -11.31 0.10 -20.00
CA ALA A 223 -12.14 1.30 -19.95
C ALA A 223 -13.20 1.23 -18.83
N GLN A 224 -13.90 0.11 -18.71
CA GLN A 224 -14.90 -0.12 -17.65
C GLN A 224 -14.25 -0.20 -16.25
N ARG A 225 -13.04 -0.78 -16.15
CA ARG A 225 -12.24 -0.74 -14.91
C ARG A 225 -11.87 0.69 -14.55
N GLN A 226 -11.33 1.47 -15.50
CA GLN A 226 -11.05 2.90 -15.32
C GLN A 226 -12.29 3.66 -14.80
N GLU A 227 -13.45 3.51 -15.44
CA GLU A 227 -14.69 4.19 -15.02
C GLU A 227 -15.10 3.84 -13.60
N LYS A 228 -15.16 2.54 -13.27
CA LYS A 228 -15.48 2.06 -11.91
C LYS A 228 -14.48 2.56 -10.87
N LEU A 229 -13.19 2.56 -11.19
CA LEU A 229 -12.12 3.01 -10.29
C LEU A 229 -12.12 4.53 -10.09
N LEU A 230 -12.53 5.32 -11.10
CA LEU A 230 -12.77 6.75 -10.95
C LEU A 230 -14.00 7.05 -10.08
N ALA A 231 -15.03 6.22 -10.20
CA ALA A 231 -16.29 6.30 -9.46
C ALA A 231 -16.33 5.40 -8.20
N TRP A 232 -15.17 5.09 -7.59
CA TRP A 232 -15.07 4.16 -6.46
C TRP A 232 -15.91 4.57 -5.25
N GLU A 233 -16.17 5.87 -5.08
CA GLU A 233 -17.00 6.43 -4.00
C GLU A 233 -18.48 5.99 -4.10
N SER A 234 -18.90 5.46 -5.26
CA SER A 234 -20.23 4.88 -5.52
C SER A 234 -20.28 3.35 -5.39
N ALA A 235 -19.20 2.70 -4.97
CA ALA A 235 -19.14 1.24 -4.85
C ALA A 235 -19.83 0.71 -3.57
N PRO A 236 -20.29 -0.56 -3.56
CA PRO A 236 -20.88 -1.19 -2.37
C PRO A 236 -19.97 -1.06 -1.15
N GLY A 237 -20.51 -0.54 -0.04
CA GLY A 237 -19.78 -0.35 1.21
C GLY A 237 -18.66 0.70 1.19
N ALA A 238 -18.43 1.42 0.08
CA ALA A 238 -17.29 2.31 -0.08
C ALA A 238 -17.27 3.47 0.91
N LEU A 239 -18.44 4.04 1.22
CA LEU A 239 -18.57 5.20 2.12
C LEU A 239 -18.56 4.81 3.60
N GLU A 240 -18.61 3.52 3.92
CA GLU A 240 -18.44 2.98 5.27
C GLU A 240 -17.02 2.43 5.45
N ALA A 241 -16.52 1.69 4.46
CA ALA A 241 -15.14 1.22 4.36
C ALA A 241 -14.15 2.39 4.30
N HIS A 242 -14.57 3.53 3.74
CA HIS A 242 -13.90 4.82 3.76
C HIS A 242 -14.92 5.90 4.16
N PRO A 243 -15.08 6.19 5.48
CA PRO A 243 -16.19 6.98 6.07
C PRO A 243 -16.58 8.35 5.48
N ARG A 244 -15.84 8.89 4.49
CA ARG A 244 -16.05 10.18 3.79
C ARG A 244 -15.44 10.11 2.37
N ALA A 245 -16.12 10.67 1.37
CA ALA A 245 -15.63 10.87 -0.01
C ALA A 245 -14.79 12.16 -0.14
N GLY A 246 -13.66 12.22 -0.88
CA GLY A 246 -12.88 13.45 -1.19
C GLY A 246 -11.58 13.75 -0.38
N HIS A 247 -11.24 15.04 -0.14
CA HIS A 247 -9.94 15.54 0.39
C HIS A 247 -9.66 15.34 1.91
N PHE A 248 -8.45 14.82 2.30
CA PHE A 248 -6.80 14.17 4.56
C PHE A 248 -5.99 15.18 5.50
N SER A 249 -6.54 15.48 6.69
CA SER A 249 -5.91 16.38 7.65
C SER A 249 -5.15 15.60 8.71
N SER A 250 -3.85 15.42 8.48
CA SER A 250 -2.88 15.03 9.51
C SER A 250 -2.69 16.21 10.48
N LEU A 251 -3.50 16.24 11.54
CA LEU A 251 -3.29 17.14 12.67
C LEU A 251 -2.24 16.56 13.62
N GLN A 252 -1.02 17.09 13.56
CA GLN A 252 -0.26 17.33 14.79
C GLN A 252 -1.11 18.27 15.67
N GLU A 253 -1.21 18.00 16.96
CA GLU A 253 -1.73 19.00 17.90
C GLU A 253 -1.26 18.72 19.34
N PRO A 254 -0.27 19.46 19.84
CA PRO A 254 -0.16 19.78 21.25
C PRO A 254 -1.14 20.92 21.56
N ALA A 255 -2.33 20.55 22.03
CA ALA A 255 -3.36 21.40 22.64
C ALA A 255 -3.93 22.59 21.83
N TRP A 256 -5.14 22.41 21.27
CA TRP A 256 -6.25 23.36 21.45
C TRP A 256 -7.60 22.65 21.61
N ARG A 257 -8.51 23.19 22.44
CA ARG A 257 -9.83 22.59 22.68
C ARG A 257 -10.86 23.00 21.63
N LYS A 258 -11.48 21.99 21.00
CA LYS A 258 -12.73 21.97 20.20
C LYS A 258 -12.60 22.13 18.67
N ARG A 259 -13.38 21.27 17.98
CA ARG A 259 -13.86 21.31 16.57
C ARG A 259 -12.96 20.63 15.51
N PHE A 260 -13.62 20.12 14.46
CA PHE A 260 -13.11 19.45 13.23
C PHE A 260 -12.70 17.96 13.31
N ARG A 261 -12.97 17.22 12.22
CA ARG A 261 -12.86 15.74 12.04
C ARG A 261 -12.82 15.36 10.54
N ARG A 262 -11.69 14.95 9.93
CA ARG A 262 -11.62 14.49 8.50
C ARG A 262 -10.50 13.46 8.23
N GLN A 263 -10.78 12.44 7.40
CA GLN A 263 -9.89 11.37 6.85
C GLN A 263 -10.53 10.83 5.55
N ARG A 264 -9.77 10.36 4.53
CA ARG A 264 -10.23 9.80 3.22
C ARG A 264 -9.14 8.89 2.56
N SER A 265 -9.20 8.59 1.25
CA SER A 265 -8.58 7.42 0.59
C SER A 265 -8.17 7.65 -0.88
N TYR A 266 -7.23 6.84 -1.40
CA TYR A 266 -6.54 7.08 -2.69
C TYR A 266 -6.36 5.82 -3.55
N MET A 267 -5.90 6.02 -4.80
CA MET A 267 -5.65 4.92 -5.74
C MET A 267 -4.52 5.29 -6.71
N ALA A 268 -3.46 4.49 -6.78
CA ALA A 268 -2.32 4.72 -7.66
C ALA A 268 -1.95 3.45 -8.42
N ALA A 269 -1.54 3.59 -9.68
CA ALA A 269 -1.04 2.50 -10.53
C ALA A 269 -1.88 1.19 -10.51
N GLY A 270 -3.21 1.32 -10.51
CA GLY A 270 -4.14 0.18 -10.52
C GLY A 270 -4.47 -0.41 -9.13
N GLY A 271 -3.89 0.10 -8.04
CA GLY A 271 -4.16 -0.35 -6.68
C GLY A 271 -4.79 0.73 -5.79
N LEU A 272 -5.75 0.35 -4.94
CA LEU A 272 -6.27 1.23 -3.89
C LEU A 272 -5.25 1.36 -2.73
N ILE A 273 -5.00 2.59 -2.28
CA ILE A 273 -4.07 2.97 -1.23
C ILE A 273 -4.82 3.82 -0.21
N THR A 274 -5.01 3.32 1.01
CA THR A 274 -5.65 4.10 2.10
C THR A 274 -4.82 4.20 3.36
N THR A 275 -5.07 5.26 4.14
CA THR A 275 -4.13 5.85 5.10
C THR A 275 -4.60 5.65 6.54
N TYR A 276 -3.67 5.45 7.47
CA TYR A 276 -3.97 4.96 8.83
C TYR A 276 -3.56 5.98 9.91
N ARG A 277 -4.23 5.98 11.06
CA ARG A 277 -3.76 6.67 12.26
C ARG A 277 -4.24 6.01 13.54
N THR A 278 -3.33 5.44 14.31
CA THR A 278 -3.58 5.06 15.70
C THR A 278 -3.75 6.29 16.59
N ARG A 279 -4.64 6.15 17.59
CA ARG A 279 -4.44 6.74 18.92
C ARG A 279 -4.37 5.58 19.91
N PRO A 280 -3.38 5.50 20.79
CA PRO A 280 -3.38 4.52 21.88
C PRO A 280 -4.55 4.81 22.81
N THR A 281 -5.50 3.87 22.90
CA THR A 281 -6.39 3.81 24.07
C THR A 281 -5.55 3.43 25.29
N ARG A 282 -5.94 3.95 26.47
CA ARG A 282 -5.09 3.98 27.68
C ARG A 282 -5.00 2.62 28.42
N THR A 283 -5.06 1.52 27.67
CA THR A 283 -5.32 0.14 28.17
C THR A 283 -4.32 -0.91 27.68
N ALA A 284 -3.13 -0.50 27.22
CA ALA A 284 -2.01 -1.38 26.84
C ALA A 284 -1.34 -2.10 28.05
N ARG A 285 -2.12 -2.65 28.99
CA ARG A 285 -1.62 -3.25 30.25
C ARG A 285 -2.42 -4.46 30.78
N ARG A 286 -3.45 -4.97 30.09
CA ARG A 286 -4.26 -6.14 30.52
C ARG A 286 -4.75 -7.04 29.37
N LEU A 287 -3.84 -7.53 28.53
CA LEU A 287 -4.09 -8.70 27.67
C LEU A 287 -2.80 -9.55 27.58
N GLN A 288 -2.54 -10.37 28.61
CA GLN A 288 -1.40 -11.30 28.64
C GLN A 288 -1.78 -12.72 29.10
N HIS A 289 -3.03 -12.94 29.51
CA HIS A 289 -3.60 -14.26 29.76
C HIS A 289 -4.98 -14.36 29.09
N ASN A 290 -5.07 -15.22 28.08
CA ASN A 290 -6.11 -16.23 27.87
C ASN A 290 -5.83 -16.96 26.55
N ASN A 291 -5.82 -18.29 26.56
CA ASN A 291 -5.77 -19.08 25.33
C ASN A 291 -7.17 -19.10 24.70
N ILE A 292 -7.32 -18.47 23.53
CA ILE A 292 -8.58 -18.42 22.77
C ILE A 292 -8.28 -18.78 21.30
N PRO A 293 -8.92 -19.82 20.73
CA PRO A 293 -8.68 -20.23 19.34
C PRO A 293 -9.53 -19.42 18.34
N ILE A 294 -8.90 -18.77 17.35
CA ILE A 294 -9.54 -17.85 16.37
C ILE A 294 -9.02 -18.15 14.93
N PRO A 295 -9.80 -17.95 13.83
CA PRO A 295 -9.65 -18.69 12.57
C PRO A 295 -8.53 -18.30 11.57
N LYS A 296 -8.36 -19.13 10.52
CA LYS A 296 -7.21 -19.19 9.59
C LYS A 296 -7.30 -18.30 8.31
N LEU A 297 -7.84 -17.08 8.35
CA LEU A 297 -8.20 -16.34 7.10
C LEU A 297 -7.05 -15.50 6.49
N CYS A 298 -7.25 -15.01 5.25
CA CYS A 298 -6.29 -14.41 4.27
C CYS A 298 -5.74 -15.41 3.22
N THR A 299 -6.06 -15.23 1.92
CA THR A 299 -5.63 -16.12 0.82
C THR A 299 -5.01 -15.36 -0.35
N LEU A 300 -3.81 -15.76 -0.76
CA LEU A 300 -3.15 -15.26 -1.98
C LEU A 300 -3.82 -15.85 -3.22
N LYS A 301 -4.26 -15.00 -4.14
CA LYS A 301 -4.46 -15.33 -5.56
C LYS A 301 -3.55 -14.43 -6.38
N PHE A 302 -3.02 -14.98 -7.47
CA PHE A 302 -2.27 -14.23 -8.49
C PHE A 302 -3.18 -14.18 -9.73
N SER A 303 -3.64 -12.99 -10.11
CA SER A 303 -4.39 -12.79 -11.36
C SER A 303 -3.52 -12.02 -12.36
N LYS A 304 -3.30 -12.64 -13.53
CA LYS A 304 -2.55 -12.07 -14.66
C LYS A 304 -3.54 -11.35 -15.58
N LEU A 305 -3.66 -10.03 -15.45
CA LEU A 305 -4.49 -9.15 -16.29
C LEU A 305 -3.58 -8.43 -17.28
N GLU A 306 -3.78 -8.60 -18.59
CA GLU A 306 -3.07 -7.82 -19.64
C GLU A 306 -1.54 -7.62 -19.43
N LYS A 307 -0.83 -8.65 -18.96
CA LYS A 307 0.61 -8.68 -18.53
C LYS A 307 0.92 -8.07 -17.15
N GLU A 308 -0.02 -7.42 -16.49
CA GLU A 308 0.06 -7.01 -15.09
C GLU A 308 -0.17 -8.20 -14.14
N TRP A 309 0.57 -8.23 -13.02
CA TRP A 309 0.25 -9.11 -11.90
C TRP A 309 -0.32 -8.28 -10.76
N VAL A 310 -1.64 -8.31 -10.59
CA VAL A 310 -2.27 -7.77 -9.38
C VAL A 310 -2.11 -8.81 -8.28
N LEU A 311 -1.38 -8.44 -7.22
CA LEU A 311 -1.17 -9.32 -6.07
C LEU A 311 -2.18 -9.02 -4.95
N ARG A 312 -3.03 -10.01 -4.68
CA ARG A 312 -4.03 -9.98 -3.61
C ARG A 312 -3.41 -9.99 -2.21
N CYS A 313 -3.88 -9.12 -1.32
CA CYS A 313 -3.65 -9.23 0.12
C CYS A 313 -4.89 -8.81 0.92
N SER A 314 -6.03 -9.49 0.68
CA SER A 314 -7.27 -9.25 1.43
C SER A 314 -7.12 -9.71 2.88
N CYS A 315 -7.46 -8.83 3.84
CA CYS A 315 -7.46 -9.20 5.27
C CYS A 315 -8.58 -10.18 5.63
N PHE A 316 -9.56 -10.33 4.74
CA PHE A 316 -10.76 -11.15 4.93
C PHE A 316 -10.90 -12.16 3.78
N GLY A 317 -11.73 -13.19 4.00
CA GLY A 317 -12.01 -14.23 3.03
C GLY A 317 -12.34 -15.54 3.73
N ASN A 318 -13.63 -15.78 3.96
CA ASN A 318 -14.15 -17.06 4.42
C ASN A 318 -13.84 -18.14 3.37
N SER A 319 -13.33 -19.28 3.81
CA SER A 319 -13.40 -20.53 3.04
C SER A 319 -14.68 -21.27 3.45
N PRO A 320 -15.50 -21.76 2.51
CA PRO A 320 -16.55 -22.74 2.85
C PRO A 320 -15.91 -24.03 3.39
N SER A 321 -16.62 -24.74 4.27
CA SER A 321 -16.14 -26.02 4.82
C SER A 321 -17.21 -26.76 5.62
N PRO A 322 -17.29 -28.10 5.55
CA PRO A 322 -16.91 -28.96 4.42
C PRO A 322 -17.99 -28.97 3.32
#